data_AF-A0A6V7NU87-F1
#
_entry.id   AF-A0A6V7NU87-F1
#
_cell.length_a   1.000
_cell.length_b   1.000
_cell.length_c   1.000
_cell.angle_alpha   90.00
_cell.angle_beta   90.00
_cell.angle_gamma   90.00
#
_symmetry.space_group_name_H-M   'P 1'
#
loop_
_entity.id
_entity.type
_entity.pdbx_description
1 polymer ?
#
loop_
_entity_poly.entity_id
_entity_poly.type
_entity_poly.pdbx_seq_one_letter_code
_entity_poly.pdbx_strand_id
1 'polypeptide(L)'
;MGMTVPSSVLGIHPLLFIRVLQMCQWRYPSDVPPPYKGYRDEDWEDNDGALNTISMTHPRIPIEHPSHFVIDDSDCRPLQPGVWYYKILEADHILFIINRERAGVQFDLIYDSIFQNCRKHVLRTTSQPTLPNQISS
;
A
#
# COMPACT_ATOMS: atom_id res chain seq x y z
N MET A 1 29.12 16.75 1.61
CA MET A 1 27.81 16.21 1.20
C MET A 1 27.07 15.82 2.47
N GLY A 2 25.97 16.51 2.79
CA GLY A 2 25.16 16.17 3.96
C GLY A 2 24.24 15.01 3.62
N MET A 3 24.34 13.88 4.35
CA MET A 3 23.35 12.83 4.27
C MET A 3 22.12 13.30 5.05
N THR A 4 21.07 13.70 4.35
CA THR A 4 19.75 13.90 4.96
C THR A 4 19.19 12.53 5.31
N VAL A 5 19.08 12.22 6.60
CA VAL A 5 18.41 11.02 7.09
C VAL A 5 16.90 11.29 7.04
N PRO A 6 16.08 10.49 6.34
CA PRO A 6 14.64 10.66 6.32
C PRO A 6 14.07 10.62 7.74
N SER A 7 13.07 11.46 8.05
CA SER A 7 12.44 11.54 9.38
C SER A 7 11.83 10.22 9.85
N SER A 8 11.52 9.31 8.93
CA SER A 8 11.00 7.97 9.19
C SER A 8 11.99 7.05 9.91
N VAL A 9 13.28 7.37 9.88
CA VAL A 9 14.35 6.49 10.40
C VAL A 9 14.31 6.29 11.92
N LEU A 10 13.73 7.22 12.69
CA LEU A 10 13.53 7.05 14.14
C LEU A 10 12.41 6.06 14.49
N GLY A 11 11.52 5.76 13.54
CA GLY A 11 10.40 4.81 13.71
C GLY A 11 10.67 3.42 13.15
N ILE A 12 11.82 3.20 12.51
CA ILE A 12 12.17 1.94 11.87
C ILE A 12 12.78 0.97 12.89
N HIS A 13 12.24 -0.22 12.94
CA HIS A 13 12.74 -1.30 13.77
C HIS A 13 14.21 -1.57 13.46
N PRO A 14 15.10 -1.69 14.47
CA PRO A 14 16.56 -1.77 14.26
C PRO A 14 17.02 -2.87 13.29
N LEU A 15 16.28 -3.98 13.23
CA LEU A 15 16.55 -5.08 12.28
C LEU A 15 16.42 -4.67 10.81
N LEU A 16 15.61 -3.67 10.51
CA LEU A 16 15.33 -3.22 9.14
C LEU A 16 16.15 -2.00 8.74
N PHE A 17 16.77 -1.28 9.69
CA PHE A 17 17.48 -0.03 9.43
C PHE A 17 18.47 -0.10 8.26
N ILE A 18 19.38 -1.10 8.28
CA ILE A 18 20.38 -1.26 7.21
C ILE A 18 19.70 -1.62 5.88
N ARG A 19 18.63 -2.43 5.92
CA ARG A 19 17.89 -2.83 4.72
C ARG A 19 17.19 -1.65 4.07
N VAL A 20 16.55 -0.79 4.86
CA VAL A 20 15.93 0.45 4.37
C VAL A 20 16.95 1.29 3.63
N LEU A 21 18.12 1.54 4.23
CA LEU A 21 19.17 2.34 3.59
C LEU A 21 19.70 1.70 2.31
N GLN A 22 19.91 0.38 2.31
CA GLN A 22 20.35 -0.35 1.12
C GLN A 22 19.34 -0.20 -0.03
N MET A 23 18.04 -0.31 0.26
CA MET A 23 16.98 -0.20 -0.74
C MET A 23 16.84 1.24 -1.25
N CYS A 24 16.86 2.24 -0.36
CA CYS A 24 16.78 3.66 -0.74
C CYS A 24 17.93 4.11 -1.64
N GLN A 25 19.13 3.56 -1.43
CA GLN A 25 20.33 3.94 -2.19
C GLN A 25 20.62 3.01 -3.36
N TRP A 26 19.78 2.00 -3.57
CA TRP A 26 19.99 1.06 -4.66
C TRP A 26 19.75 1.75 -6.00
N ARG A 27 20.60 1.39 -6.97
CA ARG A 27 20.57 1.91 -8.34
C ARG A 27 20.69 0.75 -9.30
N TYR A 28 19.87 0.77 -10.35
CA TYR A 28 19.94 -0.21 -11.40
C TYR A 28 21.29 -0.13 -12.13
N PRO A 29 21.91 -1.26 -12.51
CA PRO A 29 23.18 -1.24 -13.23
C PRO A 29 23.07 -0.44 -14.53
N SER A 30 24.01 0.49 -14.76
CA SER A 30 23.98 1.38 -15.93
C SER A 30 24.43 0.72 -17.23
N ASP A 31 25.04 -0.46 -17.14
CA ASP A 31 25.58 -1.25 -18.24
C ASP A 31 24.57 -2.24 -18.85
N VAL A 32 23.36 -2.32 -18.30
CA VAL A 32 22.29 -3.21 -18.80
C VAL A 32 21.01 -2.44 -19.12
N PRO A 33 20.19 -2.89 -20.09
CA PRO A 33 18.94 -2.23 -20.41
C PRO A 33 18.00 -2.17 -19.20
N PRO A 34 17.26 -1.07 -18.99
CA PRO A 34 16.31 -0.97 -17.90
C PRO A 34 15.24 -2.08 -17.96
N PRO A 35 14.70 -2.50 -16.80
CA PRO A 35 13.79 -3.65 -16.74
C PRO A 35 12.45 -3.42 -17.45
N TYR A 36 12.06 -2.15 -17.63
CA TYR A 36 10.88 -1.76 -18.39
C TYR A 36 11.01 -0.31 -18.90
N LYS A 37 10.18 0.05 -19.88
CA LYS A 37 10.15 1.40 -20.45
C LYS A 37 9.73 2.41 -19.39
N GLY A 38 10.55 3.45 -19.20
CA GLY A 38 10.29 4.51 -18.22
C GLY A 38 10.71 4.17 -16.79
N TYR A 39 11.49 3.10 -16.59
CA TYR A 39 12.12 2.80 -15.30
C TYR A 39 12.97 3.99 -14.81
N ARG A 40 12.83 4.30 -13.51
CA ARG A 40 13.62 5.29 -12.77
C ARG A 40 13.92 4.72 -11.39
N ASP A 41 15.16 4.83 -10.93
CA ASP A 41 15.53 4.36 -9.59
C ASP A 41 14.73 5.09 -8.51
N GLU A 42 14.48 6.40 -8.71
CA GLU A 42 13.80 7.26 -7.73
C GLU A 42 12.40 6.75 -7.36
N ASP A 43 11.70 6.11 -8.31
CA ASP A 43 10.37 5.55 -8.09
C ASP A 43 10.38 4.35 -7.12
N TRP A 44 11.57 3.78 -6.84
CA TRP A 44 11.79 2.62 -5.98
C TRP A 44 12.48 2.96 -4.66
N GLU A 45 12.81 4.23 -4.37
CA GLU A 45 13.57 4.58 -3.16
C GLU A 45 12.75 4.35 -1.87
N ASP A 46 11.45 4.67 -1.89
CA ASP A 46 10.55 4.49 -0.75
C ASP A 46 10.31 2.99 -0.47
N ASN A 47 10.45 2.59 0.79
CA ASN A 47 10.31 1.19 1.21
C ASN A 47 9.99 1.06 2.71
N ASP A 48 9.52 -0.13 3.11
CA ASP A 48 9.21 -0.49 4.50
C ASP A 48 10.33 -1.33 5.16
N GLY A 49 11.50 -1.44 4.51
CA GLY A 49 12.63 -2.27 4.93
C GLY A 49 12.59 -3.71 4.43
N ALA A 50 11.51 -4.15 3.78
CA ALA A 50 11.41 -5.44 3.10
C ALA A 50 11.03 -5.29 1.62
N LEU A 51 10.11 -4.38 1.31
CA LEU A 51 9.55 -4.15 -0.02
C LEU A 51 9.52 -2.66 -0.35
N ASN A 52 9.73 -2.32 -1.62
CA ASN A 52 9.56 -0.95 -2.10
C ASN A 52 8.06 -0.60 -2.13
N THR A 53 7.71 0.59 -1.67
CA THR A 53 6.32 1.07 -1.54
C THR A 53 5.57 1.01 -2.86
N ILE A 54 6.22 1.37 -3.97
CA ILE A 54 5.61 1.31 -5.31
C ILE A 54 5.09 -0.09 -5.67
N SER A 55 5.77 -1.14 -5.18
CA SER A 55 5.45 -2.55 -5.44
C SER A 55 4.26 -3.07 -4.62
N MET A 56 3.84 -2.33 -3.59
CA MET A 56 2.75 -2.74 -2.69
C MET A 56 1.40 -2.09 -3.01
N THR A 57 1.38 -1.04 -3.84
CA THR A 57 0.15 -0.28 -4.14
C THR A 57 -0.83 -1.07 -5.01
N HIS A 58 -0.36 -1.50 -6.18
CA HIS A 58 -1.07 -2.33 -7.14
C HIS A 58 -0.09 -2.87 -8.17
N PRO A 59 -0.46 -3.91 -8.95
CA PRO A 59 0.36 -4.36 -10.07
C PRO A 59 0.49 -3.26 -11.14
N ARG A 60 1.71 -2.80 -11.36
CA ARG A 60 2.06 -1.78 -12.38
C ARG A 60 2.71 -2.37 -13.62
N ILE A 61 3.35 -3.52 -13.49
CA ILE A 61 4.22 -4.13 -14.49
C ILE A 61 3.75 -5.58 -14.71
N PRO A 62 3.67 -6.07 -15.96
CA PRO A 62 3.95 -5.35 -17.22
C PRO A 62 2.81 -4.43 -17.67
N ILE A 63 1.61 -4.61 -17.13
CA ILE A 63 0.41 -3.83 -17.44
C ILE A 63 -0.09 -3.26 -16.11
N GLU A 64 -0.39 -1.96 -16.10
CA GLU A 64 -0.93 -1.32 -14.91
C GLU A 64 -2.40 -1.68 -14.70
N HIS A 65 -2.72 -2.18 -13.51
CA HIS A 65 -4.09 -2.51 -13.12
C HIS A 65 -4.84 -1.25 -12.65
N PRO A 66 -6.16 -1.18 -12.85
CA PRO A 66 -6.99 -0.09 -12.31
C PRO A 66 -6.81 0.04 -10.81
N SER A 67 -6.53 1.25 -10.33
CA SER A 67 -6.34 1.52 -8.91
C SER A 67 -6.89 2.87 -8.47
N HIS A 68 -7.08 3.02 -7.16
CA HIS A 68 -7.55 4.25 -6.54
C HIS A 68 -6.86 4.48 -5.19
N PHE A 69 -6.23 5.64 -5.06
CA PHE A 69 -5.64 6.09 -3.80
C PHE A 69 -6.73 6.62 -2.85
N VAL A 70 -6.84 6.01 -1.68
CA VAL A 70 -7.83 6.36 -0.66
C VAL A 70 -7.18 7.27 0.39
N ILE A 71 -7.54 8.56 0.35
CA ILE A 71 -7.07 9.56 1.32
C ILE A 71 -7.85 9.47 2.64
N ASP A 72 -9.19 9.38 2.53
CA ASP A 72 -10.10 9.26 3.67
C ASP A 72 -11.05 8.07 3.47
N ASP A 73 -11.02 7.16 4.44
CA ASP A 73 -11.85 5.96 4.51
C ASP A 73 -13.09 6.10 5.39
N SER A 74 -13.29 7.27 6.03
CA SER A 74 -14.41 7.57 6.92
C SER A 74 -15.78 7.30 6.28
N ASP A 75 -15.93 7.70 5.01
CA ASP A 75 -17.16 7.60 4.22
C ASP A 75 -17.40 6.22 3.60
N CYS A 76 -16.45 5.28 3.71
CA CYS A 76 -16.54 3.92 3.14
C CYS A 76 -17.10 3.89 1.71
N ARG A 77 -16.46 4.61 0.78
CA ARG A 77 -16.91 4.67 -0.63
C ARG A 77 -17.15 3.27 -1.19
N PRO A 78 -18.18 3.07 -2.03
CA PRO A 78 -18.46 1.76 -2.61
C PRO A 78 -17.26 1.29 -3.45
N LEU A 79 -16.63 0.21 -2.98
CA LEU A 79 -15.54 -0.44 -3.68
C LEU A 79 -16.08 -1.17 -4.91
N GLN A 80 -15.40 -1.04 -6.05
CA GLN A 80 -15.76 -1.70 -7.29
C GLN A 80 -14.94 -2.98 -7.47
N PRO A 81 -15.56 -4.11 -7.87
CA PRO A 81 -14.83 -5.30 -8.24
C PRO A 81 -13.81 -5.01 -9.36
N GLY A 82 -12.62 -5.59 -9.25
CA GLY A 82 -11.55 -5.45 -10.26
C GLY A 82 -10.69 -4.18 -10.15
N VAL A 83 -10.91 -3.34 -9.13
CA VAL A 83 -10.09 -2.14 -8.86
C VAL A 83 -9.29 -2.33 -7.57
N TRP A 84 -8.00 -1.97 -7.59
CA TRP A 84 -7.14 -1.97 -6.41
C TRP A 84 -7.30 -0.66 -5.62
N TYR A 85 -7.78 -0.74 -4.39
CA TYR A 85 -7.86 0.41 -3.49
C TYR A 85 -6.72 0.35 -2.49
N TYR A 86 -5.92 1.42 -2.42
CA TYR A 86 -4.75 1.46 -1.54
C TYR A 86 -4.68 2.76 -0.74
N LYS A 87 -4.07 2.68 0.44
CA LYS A 87 -3.76 3.81 1.33
C LYS A 87 -2.30 3.68 1.75
N ILE A 88 -1.59 4.79 1.77
CA ILE A 88 -0.18 4.81 2.22
C ILE A 88 -0.19 5.01 3.73
N LEU A 89 0.54 4.14 4.43
CA LEU A 89 0.73 4.19 5.87
C LEU A 89 2.22 4.35 6.13
N GLU A 90 2.59 5.24 7.05
CA GLU A 90 3.97 5.39 7.50
C GLU A 90 4.25 4.35 8.59
N ALA A 91 4.92 3.27 8.20
CA ALA A 91 5.28 2.15 9.06
C ALA A 91 6.40 1.32 8.42
N ASP A 92 7.18 0.61 9.23
CA ASP A 92 8.07 -0.44 8.75
C ASP A 92 7.34 -1.78 8.58
N HIS A 93 8.01 -2.72 7.92
CA HIS A 93 7.45 -4.04 7.62
C HIS A 93 7.14 -4.87 8.88
N ILE A 94 7.92 -4.66 9.96
CA ILE A 94 7.77 -5.42 11.20
C ILE A 94 6.45 -5.09 11.90
N LEU A 95 5.96 -3.84 11.79
CA LEU A 95 4.65 -3.44 12.33
C LEU A 95 3.52 -4.37 11.87
N PHE A 96 3.57 -4.82 10.62
CA PHE A 96 2.53 -5.67 10.01
C PHE A 96 2.71 -7.18 10.28
N ILE A 97 3.89 -7.61 10.73
CA ILE A 97 4.21 -9.02 10.99
C ILE A 97 4.09 -9.39 12.46
N ILE A 98 4.40 -8.47 13.38
CA ILE A 98 4.43 -8.78 14.81
C ILE A 98 3.02 -8.87 15.39
N ASN A 99 2.85 -9.75 16.38
CA ASN A 99 1.62 -9.90 17.14
C ASN A 99 1.19 -8.56 17.75
N ARG A 100 -0.12 -8.36 17.86
CA ARG A 100 -0.82 -7.30 18.62
C ARG A 100 -0.10 -6.86 19.89
N GLU A 101 0.44 -7.79 20.68
CA GLU A 101 1.16 -7.46 21.93
C GLU A 101 2.38 -6.56 21.74
N ARG A 102 3.05 -6.63 20.58
CA ARG A 102 4.25 -5.83 20.28
C ARG A 102 3.94 -4.58 19.46
N ALA A 103 2.95 -4.64 18.58
CA ALA A 103 2.54 -3.49 17.76
C ALA A 103 1.53 -2.56 18.48
N GLY A 104 0.91 -3.04 19.56
CA GLY A 104 0.06 -2.26 20.45
C GLY A 104 -1.16 -1.64 19.75
N VAL A 105 -1.49 -0.42 20.15
CA VAL A 105 -2.71 0.30 19.71
C VAL A 105 -2.72 0.56 18.20
N GLN A 106 -1.56 0.76 17.57
CA GLN A 106 -1.50 1.06 16.14
C GLN A 106 -1.95 -0.13 15.28
N PHE A 107 -1.63 -1.35 15.70
CA PHE A 107 -2.15 -2.57 15.08
C PHE A 107 -3.67 -2.63 15.18
N ASP A 108 -4.23 -2.46 16.38
CA ASP A 108 -5.67 -2.52 16.61
C ASP A 108 -6.41 -1.49 15.75
N LEU A 109 -5.93 -0.24 15.68
CA LEU A 109 -6.55 0.81 14.86
C LEU A 109 -6.58 0.47 13.36
N ILE A 110 -5.50 -0.11 12.82
CA ILE A 110 -5.42 -0.49 11.40
C ILE A 110 -6.43 -1.60 11.10
N TYR A 111 -6.38 -2.70 11.85
CA TYR A 111 -7.24 -3.85 11.59
C TYR A 111 -8.72 -3.54 11.90
N ASP A 112 -9.01 -2.78 12.96
CA ASP A 112 -10.38 -2.36 13.26
C ASP A 112 -10.96 -1.49 12.13
N SER A 113 -10.18 -0.55 11.58
CA SER A 113 -10.64 0.25 10.44
C SER A 113 -10.94 -0.64 9.22
N ILE A 114 -10.03 -1.56 8.87
CA ILE A 114 -10.21 -2.50 7.76
C ILE A 114 -11.50 -3.31 7.95
N PHE A 115 -11.68 -3.93 9.12
CA PHE A 115 -12.85 -4.75 9.39
C PHE A 115 -14.14 -3.93 9.41
N GLN A 116 -14.12 -2.71 9.95
CA GLN A 116 -15.28 -1.81 9.90
C GLN A 116 -15.66 -1.44 8.46
N ASN A 117 -14.67 -1.11 7.63
CA ASN A 117 -14.89 -0.76 6.23
C ASN A 117 -15.43 -1.95 5.42
N CYS A 118 -14.88 -3.15 5.63
CA CYS A 118 -15.41 -4.37 5.00
C CYS A 118 -16.88 -4.61 5.38
N ARG A 119 -17.25 -4.46 6.65
CA ARG A 119 -18.64 -4.62 7.12
C ARG A 119 -19.56 -3.57 6.49
N LYS A 120 -19.17 -2.29 6.51
CA LYS A 120 -19.94 -1.19 5.89
C LYS A 120 -20.14 -1.43 4.39
N HIS A 121 -19.11 -1.93 3.70
CA HIS A 121 -19.19 -2.25 2.27
C HIS A 121 -20.21 -3.35 1.98
N VAL A 122 -20.14 -4.48 2.70
CA VAL A 122 -21.10 -5.60 2.56
C VAL A 122 -22.54 -5.14 2.82
N LEU A 123 -22.75 -4.32 3.86
CA LEU A 123 -24.08 -3.78 4.14
C LEU A 123 -24.59 -2.93 2.98
N ARG A 124 -23.77 -2.04 2.42
CA ARG A 124 -24.18 -1.16 1.32
C ARG A 124 -24.46 -1.90 0.03
N THR A 125 -23.65 -2.90 -0.33
CA THR A 125 -23.87 -3.71 -1.53
C THR A 125 -25.09 -4.62 -1.39
N THR A 126 -25.35 -5.17 -0.20
CA THR A 126 -26.54 -6.00 0.07
C THR A 126 -27.83 -5.17 0.16
N SER A 127 -27.73 -3.91 0.60
CA SER A 127 -28.88 -3.00 0.72
C SER A 127 -29.34 -2.41 -0.61
N GLN A 128 -28.54 -2.50 -1.67
CA GLN A 128 -29.00 -2.14 -3.02
C GLN A 128 -29.88 -3.27 -3.55
N PRO A 129 -31.19 -3.03 -3.79
CA PRO A 129 -32.01 -4.05 -4.40
C PRO A 129 -31.51 -4.27 -5.83
N THR A 130 -31.16 -5.51 -6.16
CA THR A 130 -31.00 -5.94 -7.55
C THR A 130 -32.36 -5.76 -8.23
N LEU A 131 -32.56 -4.64 -8.92
CA LEU A 131 -33.74 -4.45 -9.75
C LEU A 131 -33.73 -5.56 -10.82
N PRO A 132 -34.79 -6.36 -10.95
CA PRO A 132 -34.84 -7.38 -11.99
C PRO A 132 -34.77 -6.68 -13.35
N ASN A 133 -33.93 -7.23 -14.25
CA ASN A 133 -33.83 -6.81 -15.65
C ASN A 133 -35.22 -6.50 -16.23
N GLN A 134 -35.47 -5.23 -16.54
CA GLN A 134 -36.64 -4.90 -17.36
C GLN A 134 -36.34 -5.35 -18.78
N ILE A 135 -36.94 -6.48 -19.16
CA ILE A 135 -37.04 -6.93 -20.54
C ILE A 135 -38.04 -5.98 -21.20
N SER A 136 -37.55 -4.96 -21.91
CA SER A 136 -38.37 -4.15 -22.81
C SER A 136 -38.59 -4.93 -24.11
N SER A 137 -39.87 -5.14 -24.44
CA SER A 137 -40.38 -5.72 -25.68
C SER A 137 -40.31 -4.72 -26.84
#